data_AF-A0A934RSX2-F1
#
_entry.id   AF-A0A934RSX2-F1
#
_cell.length_a   1.000
_cell.length_b   1.000
_cell.length_c   1.000
_cell.angle_alpha   90.00
_cell.angle_beta   90.00
_cell.angle_gamma   90.00
#
_symmetry.space_group_name_H-M   'P 1'
#
loop_
_entity.id
_entity.type
_entity.pdbx_description
1 polymer ?
#
loop_
_entity_poly.entity_id
_entity_poly.type
_entity_poly.pdbx_seq_one_letter_code
_entity_poly.pdbx_strand_id
1 'polypeptide(L)'
;MNPVINFLLAVFVVLGCTVFTGCKTTSSSEVAEPTVNLEVGLPIEELVAQLGEPALVKPMENEREGFEVWVYQFETTDLEMLPTTTVSRPYINPITGEMLYEEEPVYEAVDKVKSATLEVLVSREMVVAWKTSQDVDYEFSKN
;
A
#
# COMPACT_ATOMS: atom_id res chain seq x y z
N MET A 1 54.83 54.93 7.81
CA MET A 1 53.68 55.34 6.98
C MET A 1 52.56 54.36 7.25
N ASN A 2 51.47 54.87 7.81
CA ASN A 2 50.22 54.18 8.18
C ASN A 2 49.25 54.25 6.94
N PRO A 3 48.01 53.73 6.95
CA PRO A 3 47.58 52.32 7.04
C PRO A 3 46.34 52.01 6.15
N VAL A 4 46.03 50.77 5.76
CA VAL A 4 44.65 50.33 5.41
C VAL A 4 44.62 48.79 5.58
N ILE A 5 44.31 48.21 6.75
CA ILE A 5 42.98 47.99 7.35
C ILE A 5 41.92 47.60 6.32
N ASN A 6 41.83 46.30 6.01
CA ASN A 6 40.55 45.71 5.65
C ASN A 6 40.02 44.91 6.84
N PHE A 7 39.16 45.64 7.56
CA PHE A 7 38.16 45.20 8.50
C PHE A 7 37.08 44.40 7.73
N LEU A 8 36.48 43.38 8.35
CA LEU A 8 35.18 42.73 8.06
C LEU A 8 35.37 41.21 8.13
N LEU A 9 34.63 40.43 8.91
CA LEU A 9 33.69 40.67 10.00
C LEU A 9 33.45 39.27 10.58
N ALA A 10 33.56 39.13 11.90
CA ALA A 10 33.16 37.90 12.57
C ALA A 10 31.63 37.78 12.53
N VAL A 11 31.10 36.65 12.05
CA VAL A 11 29.73 36.24 12.37
C VAL A 11 29.77 34.77 12.79
N PHE A 12 29.77 34.59 14.10
CA PHE A 12 29.23 33.43 14.78
C PHE A 12 27.75 33.28 14.41
N VAL A 13 27.36 32.15 13.81
CA VAL A 13 26.03 31.57 14.04
C VAL A 13 26.21 30.07 14.27
N VAL A 14 26.19 29.72 15.55
CA VAL A 14 25.79 28.39 16.02
C VAL A 14 24.33 28.20 15.61
N LEU A 15 24.04 27.21 14.78
CA LEU A 15 22.69 26.66 14.67
C LEU A 15 22.77 25.15 14.51
N GLY A 16 23.01 24.47 15.62
CA GLY A 16 22.47 23.14 15.81
C GLY A 16 20.95 23.25 15.93
N CYS A 17 20.24 22.66 14.97
CA CYS A 17 18.86 22.21 15.14
C CYS A 17 18.70 20.96 14.28
N THR A 18 18.83 19.83 14.97
CA THR A 18 18.02 18.62 14.79
C THR A 18 16.98 18.72 13.68
N VAL A 19 17.28 18.18 12.51
CA VAL A 19 16.22 17.71 11.62
C VAL A 19 15.87 16.31 12.07
N PHE A 20 15.00 16.26 13.08
CA PHE A 20 14.14 15.13 13.35
C PHE A 20 13.16 15.06 12.17
N THR A 21 13.63 14.63 10.99
CA THR A 21 12.71 14.15 9.95
C THR A 21 12.17 12.85 10.49
N GLY A 22 11.03 12.97 11.17
CA GLY A 22 10.25 11.83 11.62
C GLY A 22 10.10 10.88 10.45
N CYS A 23 10.56 9.64 10.67
CA CYS A 23 9.97 8.51 9.97
C CYS A 23 8.49 8.53 10.31
N LYS A 24 7.69 9.22 9.49
CA LYS A 24 6.34 8.76 9.22
C LYS A 24 6.55 7.44 8.49
N THR A 25 6.66 6.36 9.25
CA THR A 25 6.29 5.04 8.75
C THR A 25 4.79 5.09 8.56
N THR A 26 4.36 5.75 7.49
CA THR A 26 3.12 5.39 6.85
C THR A 26 3.46 4.14 6.09
N SER A 27 3.39 2.98 6.76
CA SER A 27 3.24 1.71 6.07
C SER A 27 1.85 1.72 5.45
N SER A 28 1.69 2.48 4.36
CA SER A 28 0.67 2.20 3.38
C SER A 28 1.10 0.88 2.78
N SER A 29 0.59 -0.21 3.32
CA SER A 29 0.60 -1.50 2.63
C SER A 29 -0.37 -1.36 1.47
N GLU A 30 0.04 -0.58 0.47
CA GLU A 30 -0.54 -0.61 -0.86
C GLU A 30 -0.50 -2.08 -1.28
N VAL A 31 -1.65 -2.59 -1.69
CA VAL A 31 -1.71 -3.76 -2.54
C VAL A 31 -0.64 -3.56 -3.60
N ALA A 32 0.29 -4.50 -3.77
CA ALA A 32 1.15 -4.47 -4.94
C ALA A 32 0.20 -4.65 -6.13
N GLU A 33 -0.30 -3.52 -6.66
CA GLU A 33 -1.01 -3.50 -7.91
C GLU A 33 -0.12 -4.27 -8.88
N PRO A 34 -0.66 -5.22 -9.65
CA PRO A 34 0.14 -5.90 -10.66
C PRO A 34 0.84 -4.79 -11.43
N THR A 35 2.17 -4.78 -11.38
CA THR A 35 3.01 -3.71 -11.93
C THR A 35 3.04 -3.86 -13.45
N VAL A 36 1.86 -3.93 -14.04
CA VAL A 36 1.64 -4.11 -15.46
C VAL A 36 1.33 -2.74 -15.99
N ASN A 37 2.23 -2.27 -16.84
CA ASN A 37 2.06 -1.03 -17.56
C ASN A 37 1.03 -1.28 -18.67
N LEU A 38 -0.25 -1.19 -18.32
CA LEU A 38 -1.35 -1.28 -19.26
C LEU A 38 -1.42 0.01 -20.06
N GLU A 39 -1.33 -0.12 -21.38
CA GLU A 39 -1.43 0.99 -22.31
C GLU A 39 -2.45 0.65 -23.41
N VAL A 40 -3.13 1.68 -23.93
CA VAL A 40 -4.04 1.50 -25.06
C VAL A 40 -3.23 1.12 -26.30
N GLY A 41 -3.64 0.04 -26.97
CA GLY A 41 -2.92 -0.52 -28.11
C GLY A 41 -1.91 -1.60 -27.76
N LEU A 42 -1.81 -2.01 -26.49
CA LEU A 42 -0.99 -3.16 -26.10
C LEU A 42 -1.53 -4.44 -26.78
N PRO A 43 -0.68 -5.24 -27.45
CA PRO A 43 -1.09 -6.54 -28.00
C PRO A 43 -1.54 -7.51 -26.92
N ILE A 44 -2.59 -8.29 -27.18
CA ILE A 44 -3.06 -9.30 -26.21
C ILE A 44 -1.98 -10.35 -25.89
N GLU A 45 -1.09 -10.66 -26.84
CA GLU A 45 0.01 -11.61 -26.60
C GLU A 45 0.97 -11.08 -25.53
N GLU A 46 1.24 -9.78 -25.55
CA GLU A 46 2.10 -9.12 -24.57
C GLU A 46 1.39 -8.99 -23.22
N LEU A 47 0.07 -8.71 -23.24
CA LEU A 47 -0.77 -8.75 -22.04
C LEU A 47 -0.75 -10.13 -21.38
N VAL A 48 -0.91 -11.20 -22.15
CA VAL A 48 -0.85 -12.58 -21.67
C VAL A 48 0.54 -12.95 -21.19
N ALA A 49 1.60 -12.48 -21.85
CA ALA A 49 2.97 -12.70 -21.39
C ALA A 49 3.23 -12.05 -20.01
N GLN A 50 2.58 -10.93 -19.71
CA GLN A 50 2.74 -10.22 -18.43
C GLN A 50 1.80 -10.73 -17.33
N LEU A 51 0.55 -11.07 -17.66
CA LEU A 51 -0.50 -11.40 -16.70
C LEU A 51 -0.92 -12.87 -16.68
N GLY A 52 -0.48 -13.67 -17.64
CA GLY A 52 -1.01 -15.01 -17.90
C GLY A 52 -2.32 -14.99 -18.68
N GLU A 53 -2.98 -16.14 -18.74
CA GLU A 53 -4.29 -16.29 -19.37
C GLU A 53 -5.39 -15.63 -18.51
N PRO A 54 -6.40 -14.97 -19.12
CA PRO A 54 -7.52 -14.42 -18.37
C PRO A 54 -8.34 -15.55 -17.71
N ALA A 55 -8.87 -15.27 -16.52
CA ALA A 55 -9.76 -16.19 -15.83
C ALA A 55 -11.09 -16.36 -16.57
N LEU A 56 -11.53 -15.32 -17.29
CA LEU A 56 -12.79 -15.32 -18.03
C LEU A 56 -12.72 -14.36 -19.22
N VAL A 57 -13.24 -14.80 -20.36
CA VAL A 57 -13.42 -13.97 -21.57
C VAL A 57 -14.91 -13.88 -21.87
N LYS A 58 -15.44 -12.65 -21.91
CA LYS A 58 -16.85 -12.38 -22.20
C LYS A 58 -16.97 -11.61 -23.52
N PRO A 59 -17.69 -12.13 -24.53
CA PRO A 59 -18.06 -11.30 -25.67
C PRO A 59 -19.01 -10.18 -25.21
N MET A 60 -18.90 -8.98 -25.78
CA MET A 60 -19.87 -7.93 -25.49
C MET A 60 -21.18 -8.19 -26.22
N GLU A 61 -22.27 -8.39 -25.47
CA GLU A 61 -23.61 -8.52 -26.06
C GLU A 61 -24.18 -7.13 -26.41
N ASN A 62 -24.35 -6.91 -27.72
CA ASN A 62 -24.95 -5.74 -28.41
C ASN A 62 -24.02 -4.58 -28.84
N GLU A 63 -24.32 -4.08 -30.05
CA GLU A 63 -23.79 -2.90 -30.78
C GLU A 63 -22.31 -2.84 -31.15
N ARG A 64 -21.43 -3.70 -30.62
CA ARG A 64 -20.00 -3.68 -30.94
C ARG A 64 -19.43 -5.09 -31.15
N GLU A 65 -19.75 -5.68 -32.30
CA GLU A 65 -19.09 -6.91 -32.75
C GLU A 65 -17.55 -6.72 -32.77
N GLY A 66 -16.82 -7.74 -32.31
CA GLY A 66 -15.35 -7.71 -32.26
C GLY A 66 -14.76 -7.04 -31.01
N PHE A 67 -15.56 -6.88 -29.95
CA PHE A 67 -15.08 -6.51 -28.61
C PHE A 67 -15.27 -7.66 -27.62
N GLU A 68 -14.25 -7.87 -26.80
CA GLU A 68 -14.23 -8.88 -25.74
C GLU A 68 -13.80 -8.21 -24.44
N VAL A 69 -14.35 -8.66 -23.32
CA VAL A 69 -13.91 -8.27 -21.99
C VAL A 69 -13.17 -9.45 -21.38
N TRP A 70 -11.89 -9.27 -21.16
CA TRP A 70 -11.00 -10.22 -20.51
C TRP A 70 -10.91 -9.88 -19.03
N VAL A 71 -11.15 -10.85 -18.17
CA VAL A 71 -11.18 -10.66 -16.71
C VAL A 71 -10.04 -11.43 -16.09
N TYR A 72 -9.21 -10.71 -15.32
CA TYR A 72 -8.13 -11.25 -14.52
C TYR A 72 -8.47 -11.09 -13.05
N GLN A 73 -8.13 -12.10 -12.25
CA GLN A 73 -8.33 -12.11 -10.81
C GLN A 73 -6.99 -12.37 -10.14
N PHE A 74 -6.68 -11.56 -9.14
CA PHE A 74 -5.47 -11.67 -8.33
C PHE A 74 -5.90 -11.77 -6.87
N GLU A 75 -5.22 -12.62 -6.13
CA GLU A 75 -5.43 -12.77 -4.70
C GLU A 75 -4.06 -12.77 -4.02
N THR A 76 -3.93 -11.97 -2.97
CA THR A 76 -2.74 -11.93 -2.12
C THR A 76 -3.18 -12.01 -0.67
N THR A 77 -2.56 -12.92 0.08
CA THR A 77 -2.78 -13.04 1.53
C THR A 77 -1.60 -12.45 2.26
N ASP A 78 -1.84 -11.41 3.05
CA ASP A 78 -0.87 -10.81 3.96
C ASP A 78 -1.26 -11.12 5.40
N LEU A 79 -0.29 -11.16 6.31
CA LEU A 79 -0.55 -11.21 7.75
C LEU A 79 -0.57 -9.79 8.33
N GLU A 80 -1.67 -9.40 8.99
CA GLU A 80 -1.79 -8.13 9.68
C GLU A 80 -2.00 -8.33 11.18
N MET A 81 -1.28 -7.57 12.01
CA MET A 81 -1.43 -7.59 13.46
C MET A 81 -2.54 -6.61 13.86
N LEU A 82 -3.70 -7.12 14.26
CA LEU A 82 -4.85 -6.29 14.64
C LEU A 82 -5.12 -6.39 16.15
N PRO A 83 -5.47 -5.29 16.82
CA PRO A 83 -5.88 -5.33 18.23
C PRO A 83 -7.25 -6.00 18.32
N THR A 84 -7.35 -7.14 19.02
CA THR A 84 -8.60 -7.90 19.12
C THR A 84 -9.29 -7.74 20.47
N THR A 85 -8.51 -7.65 21.55
CA THR A 85 -9.03 -7.48 22.91
C THR A 85 -8.16 -6.53 23.72
N THR A 86 -8.66 -6.10 24.87
CA THR A 86 -7.89 -5.33 25.85
C THR A 86 -7.75 -6.14 27.13
N VAL A 87 -6.55 -6.13 27.70
CA VAL A 87 -6.26 -6.77 28.98
C VAL A 87 -5.82 -5.74 29.99
N SER A 88 -6.39 -5.82 31.19
CA SER A 88 -5.98 -4.97 32.30
C SER A 88 -4.77 -5.60 32.98
N ARG A 89 -3.63 -4.91 32.98
CA ARG A 89 -2.40 -5.37 33.65
C ARG A 89 -2.09 -4.48 34.86
N PRO A 90 -1.73 -5.08 36.00
CA PRO A 90 -1.27 -4.30 37.14
C PRO A 90 0.15 -3.79 36.87
N TYR A 91 0.40 -2.52 37.17
CA TYR A 91 1.72 -1.92 37.23
C TYR A 91 1.91 -1.15 38.53
N ILE A 92 3.15 -1.04 38.99
CA ILE A 92 3.47 -0.29 40.21
C ILE A 92 3.91 1.11 39.77
N ASN A 93 3.25 2.13 40.30
CA ASN A 93 3.68 3.51 40.12
C ASN A 93 5.06 3.69 40.79
N PRO A 94 6.14 4.03 40.05
CA PRO A 94 7.48 4.10 40.63
C PRO A 94 7.67 5.30 41.57
N ILE A 95 6.76 6.28 41.54
CA ILE A 95 6.80 7.49 42.37
C ILE A 95 6.01 7.27 43.66
N THR A 96 4.79 6.74 43.58
CA THR A 96 3.88 6.61 44.73
C THR A 96 3.88 5.21 45.38
N GLY A 97 4.37 4.19 44.68
CA GLY A 97 4.35 2.79 45.13
C GLY A 97 2.97 2.12 45.06
N GLU A 98 1.96 2.81 44.55
CA GLU A 98 0.60 2.28 44.43
C GLU A 98 0.47 1.33 43.22
N MET A 99 -0.36 0.31 43.36
CA MET A 99 -0.74 -0.57 42.26
C MET A 99 -1.83 0.10 41.43
N LEU A 100 -1.54 0.32 40.16
CA LEU A 100 -2.45 0.85 39.17
C LEU A 100 -2.71 -0.21 38.10
N TYR A 101 -3.77 -0.02 37.32
CA TYR A 101 -4.14 -0.93 36.23
C TYR A 101 -4.14 -0.15 34.92
N GLU A 102 -3.46 -0.69 33.92
CA GLU A 102 -3.42 -0.13 32.57
C GLU A 102 -4.08 -1.11 31.61
N GLU A 103 -4.92 -0.59 30.71
CA GLU A 103 -5.54 -1.38 29.65
C GLU A 103 -4.62 -1.41 28.45
N GLU A 104 -4.13 -2.60 28.11
CA GLU A 104 -3.26 -2.82 26.95
C GLU A 104 -4.02 -3.62 25.88
N PRO A 105 -3.95 -3.22 24.60
CA PRO A 105 -4.47 -4.04 23.51
C PRO A 105 -3.62 -5.29 23.31
N VAL A 106 -4.28 -6.44 23.16
CA VAL A 106 -3.66 -7.68 22.69
C VAL A 106 -3.82 -7.73 21.18
N TYR A 107 -2.70 -7.90 20.49
CA TYR A 107 -2.67 -8.04 19.04
C TYR A 107 -2.64 -9.51 18.66
N GLU A 108 -3.47 -9.87 17.69
CA GLU A 108 -3.49 -11.19 17.08
C GLU A 108 -3.18 -11.06 15.59
N ALA A 109 -2.52 -12.10 15.05
CA ALA A 109 -2.25 -12.18 13.62
C ALA A 109 -3.54 -12.60 12.91
N VAL A 110 -3.98 -11.77 11.96
CA VAL A 110 -5.18 -11.98 11.16
C VAL A 110 -4.75 -12.07 9.70
N ASP A 111 -5.34 -13.01 8.96
CA ASP A 111 -5.12 -13.11 7.53
C ASP A 111 -5.90 -11.99 6.84
N LYS A 112 -5.18 -11.13 6.12
CA LYS A 112 -5.73 -10.09 5.28
C LYS A 112 -5.70 -10.58 3.85
N VAL A 113 -6.87 -10.94 3.33
CA VAL A 113 -7.04 -11.37 1.95
C VAL A 113 -7.37 -10.13 1.12
N LYS A 114 -6.47 -9.79 0.20
CA LYS A 114 -6.70 -8.74 -0.80
C LYS A 114 -7.02 -9.42 -2.12
N SER A 115 -8.17 -9.12 -2.70
CA SER A 115 -8.51 -9.54 -4.04
C SER A 115 -8.52 -8.34 -4.98
N ALA A 116 -8.03 -8.52 -6.20
CA ALA A 116 -8.09 -7.51 -7.24
C ALA A 116 -8.65 -8.14 -8.52
N THR A 117 -9.59 -7.43 -9.15
CA THR A 117 -10.13 -7.80 -10.45
C THR A 117 -9.73 -6.73 -11.46
N LEU A 118 -9.11 -7.16 -12.56
CA LEU A 118 -8.80 -6.33 -13.71
C LEU A 118 -9.69 -6.76 -14.87
N GLU A 119 -10.50 -5.84 -15.36
CA GLU A 119 -11.30 -6.04 -16.58
C GLU A 119 -10.64 -5.26 -17.72
N VAL A 120 -10.22 -5.96 -18.76
CA VAL A 120 -9.59 -5.41 -19.96
C VAL A 120 -10.54 -5.54 -21.13
N LEU A 121 -10.85 -4.42 -21.77
CA LEU A 121 -11.59 -4.38 -23.02
C LEU A 121 -10.60 -4.57 -24.18
N VAL A 122 -10.82 -5.62 -24.96
CA VAL A 122 -10.02 -6.02 -26.11
C VAL A 122 -10.82 -5.81 -27.39
N SER A 123 -10.16 -5.32 -28.43
CA SER A 123 -10.70 -5.35 -29.79
C SER A 123 -9.57 -5.57 -30.79
N ARG A 124 -9.81 -6.46 -31.78
CA ARG A 124 -8.81 -6.80 -32.81
C ARG A 124 -7.43 -7.13 -32.20
N GLU A 125 -7.43 -7.98 -31.18
CA GLU A 125 -6.21 -8.46 -30.50
C GLU A 125 -5.40 -7.35 -29.80
N MET A 126 -6.03 -6.22 -29.48
CA MET A 126 -5.40 -5.09 -28.80
C MET A 126 -6.22 -4.62 -27.61
N VAL A 127 -5.53 -4.13 -26.57
CA VAL A 127 -6.15 -3.45 -25.42
C VAL A 127 -6.73 -2.11 -25.85
N VAL A 128 -7.99 -1.87 -25.52
CA VAL A 128 -8.71 -0.61 -25.83
C VAL A 128 -8.96 0.21 -24.58
N ALA A 129 -9.29 -0.45 -23.47
CA ALA A 129 -9.53 0.17 -22.18
C ALA A 129 -9.36 -0.87 -21.07
N TRP A 130 -9.21 -0.42 -19.84
CA TRP A 130 -9.22 -1.30 -18.68
C TRP A 130 -9.78 -0.58 -17.47
N LYS A 131 -10.23 -1.37 -16.49
CA LYS A 131 -10.57 -0.88 -15.15
C LYS A 131 -10.13 -1.90 -14.12
N THR A 132 -9.79 -1.42 -12.93
CA THR A 132 -9.39 -2.25 -11.81
C THR A 132 -10.34 -2.02 -10.64
N SER A 133 -10.71 -3.09 -9.95
CA SER A 133 -11.42 -3.04 -8.66
C SER A 133 -10.66 -3.88 -7.65
N GLN A 134 -10.60 -3.43 -6.40
CA GLN A 134 -9.95 -4.13 -5.30
C GLN A 134 -10.95 -4.33 -4.16
N ASP A 135 -10.86 -5.48 -3.49
CA ASP A 135 -11.61 -5.79 -2.29
C ASP A 135 -10.66 -6.35 -1.22
N VAL A 136 -10.94 -6.06 0.06
CA VAL A 136 -10.07 -6.41 1.17
C VAL A 136 -10.91 -7.04 2.28
N ASP A 137 -10.72 -8.33 2.46
CA ASP A 137 -11.36 -9.13 3.49
C ASP A 137 -10.37 -9.51 4.60
N TYR A 138 -10.88 -9.59 5.83
CA TYR A 138 -10.11 -10.04 6.99
C TYR A 138 -10.70 -11.35 7.49
N GLU A 139 -9.89 -12.40 7.49
CA GLU A 139 -10.28 -13.70 8.00
C GLU A 139 -9.54 -13.99 9.32
N PHE A 140 -10.31 -14.19 10.39
CA PHE A 140 -9.77 -14.62 11.66
C PHE A 140 -9.55 -16.13 11.62
N SER A 141 -8.28 -16.55 11.63
CA SER A 141 -7.92 -17.96 11.83
C SER A 141 -8.48 -18.45 13.16
N LYS A 142 -9.47 -19.35 13.09
CA LYS A 142 -9.97 -20.08 14.26
C LYS A 142 -8.96 -21.19 14.58
N ASN A 143 -8.06 -20.91 15.52
CA ASN A 143 -7.29 -21.97 16.21
C ASN A 143 -8.19 -22.80 17.13
#